data_AF-A0A1J4WCE0-F1
#
_entry.id   AF-A0A1J4WCE0-F1
#
_cell.length_a   1.000
_cell.length_b   1.000
_cell.length_c   1.000
_cell.angle_alpha   90.00
_cell.angle_beta   90.00
_cell.angle_gamma   90.00
#
_symmetry.space_group_name_H-M   'P 1'
#
loop_
_entity.id
_entity.type
_entity.pdbx_description
1 polymer ?
#
loop_
_entity_poly.entity_id
_entity_poly.type
_entity_poly.pdbx_seq_one_letter_code
_entity_poly.pdbx_strand_id
1 'polypeptide(L)'
;MAKNRKKYLIFSGAIVVVGTIVALLLLHGPSFIWQPAKIFSSSAKTQNQALKDIKGNLTSSLAQNLAGQLLNNPDFLRNEEDWDTLEKIAQDSDPAQIFPVPTVPDADIVISQDNSETSVNDYINKVYQTFNSRNQKMAEDFDKSDIEMLQEAIDQNDFKPLDKLLKVNDQITQDLKKIPAPNAWIEIHKEQIGLFMLYSNVIKTIQNTENDPLKSMIALERFQQLPNLMDGLAQKLAPMFGVDFNKLQNELSTAGQPTP
;
A
#
# COMPACT_ATOMS: atom_id res chain seq x y z
N MET A 1 -28.15 -42.21 25.76
CA MET A 1 -27.18 -41.10 25.96
C MET A 1 -26.34 -40.97 24.68
N ALA A 2 -26.94 -40.52 23.56
CA ALA A 2 -26.96 -39.13 23.08
C ALA A 2 -25.54 -38.56 22.87
N LYS A 3 -24.95 -38.72 21.67
CA LYS A 3 -24.96 -37.73 20.56
C LYS A 3 -24.68 -36.30 21.05
N ASN A 4 -23.41 -35.85 21.02
CA ASN A 4 -23.01 -34.43 20.84
C ASN A 4 -21.49 -34.19 20.98
N ARG A 5 -20.65 -34.76 20.09
CA ARG A 5 -19.21 -34.40 20.02
C ARG A 5 -18.66 -34.27 18.59
N LYS A 6 -19.43 -33.70 17.66
CA LYS A 6 -18.97 -33.47 16.27
C LYS A 6 -19.14 -32.03 15.74
N LYS A 7 -19.44 -31.05 16.59
CA LYS A 7 -19.63 -29.65 16.15
C LYS A 7 -18.47 -28.68 16.43
N TYR A 8 -17.39 -29.12 17.08
CA TYR A 8 -16.25 -28.24 17.44
C TYR A 8 -14.99 -28.44 16.59
N LEU A 9 -15.03 -29.24 15.53
CA LEU A 9 -13.84 -29.61 14.74
C LEU A 9 -13.84 -29.03 13.31
N ILE A 10 -14.83 -28.21 12.93
CA ILE A 10 -14.90 -27.56 11.61
C ILE A 10 -14.64 -26.05 11.72
N PHE A 11 -14.79 -25.46 12.90
CA PHE A 11 -14.53 -24.02 13.14
C PHE A 11 -13.04 -23.66 13.28
N SER A 12 -12.12 -24.63 13.35
CA SER A 12 -10.69 -24.36 13.50
C SER A 12 -9.97 -24.10 12.17
N GLY A 13 -10.50 -24.56 11.03
CA GLY A 13 -9.83 -24.40 9.74
C GLY A 13 -9.85 -22.97 9.22
N ALA A 14 -11.03 -22.33 9.23
CA ALA A 14 -11.19 -20.96 8.75
C ALA A 14 -10.47 -19.95 9.66
N ILE A 15 -10.51 -20.13 10.98
CA ILE A 15 -9.82 -19.23 11.93
C ILE A 15 -8.30 -19.36 11.81
N VAL A 16 -7.77 -20.57 11.58
CA VAL A 16 -6.33 -20.76 11.35
C VAL A 16 -5.93 -20.15 10.00
N VAL A 17 -6.64 -20.42 8.90
CA VAL A 17 -6.32 -19.86 7.57
C VAL A 17 -6.43 -18.34 7.57
N VAL A 18 -7.43 -17.75 8.22
CA VAL A 18 -7.61 -16.30 8.34
C VAL A 18 -6.58 -15.68 9.27
N GLY A 19 -6.30 -16.35 10.39
CA GLY A 19 -5.18 -16.01 11.26
C GLY A 19 -3.88 -16.00 10.48
N THR A 20 -3.65 -16.94 9.57
CA THR A 20 -2.49 -16.97 8.66
C THR A 20 -2.60 -15.97 7.51
N ILE A 21 -3.78 -15.57 7.01
CA ILE A 21 -3.93 -14.53 5.98
C ILE A 21 -3.66 -13.16 6.58
N VAL A 22 -4.28 -12.86 7.72
CA VAL A 22 -4.01 -11.66 8.52
C VAL A 22 -2.55 -11.70 8.97
N ALA A 23 -2.04 -12.84 9.44
CA ALA A 23 -0.64 -13.01 9.78
C ALA A 23 0.28 -13.22 8.56
N LEU A 24 -0.17 -13.30 7.32
CA LEU A 24 0.70 -13.26 6.13
C LEU A 24 0.73 -11.83 5.58
N LEU A 25 -0.40 -11.13 5.67
CA LEU A 25 -0.47 -9.69 5.53
C LEU A 25 0.38 -8.99 6.61
N LEU A 26 0.48 -9.57 7.83
CA LEU A 26 1.25 -9.01 8.96
C LEU A 26 2.64 -9.67 9.17
N LEU A 27 2.81 -11.00 9.14
CA LEU A 27 4.12 -11.69 9.34
C LEU A 27 4.96 -11.82 8.06
N HIS A 28 4.46 -11.42 6.89
CA HIS A 28 5.29 -11.31 5.67
C HIS A 28 5.33 -9.88 5.11
N GLY A 29 5.06 -8.89 5.97
CA GLY A 29 6.02 -7.80 6.14
C GLY A 29 6.92 -8.09 7.35
N PRO A 30 8.00 -8.91 7.26
CA PRO A 30 8.77 -9.25 8.45
C PRO A 30 10.16 -8.61 8.40
N SER A 31 10.24 -7.36 8.86
CA SER A 31 11.42 -6.80 9.53
C SER A 31 11.25 -5.30 9.85
N PHE A 32 10.16 -4.86 10.49
CA PHE A 32 10.07 -3.43 10.83
C PHE A 32 9.34 -3.15 12.15
N ILE A 33 10.13 -3.14 13.23
CA ILE A 33 9.84 -2.30 14.38
C ILE A 33 9.99 -0.86 13.87
N TRP A 34 8.87 -0.20 13.55
CA TRP A 34 8.85 1.22 13.20
C TRP A 34 9.36 2.04 14.40
N GLN A 35 10.61 2.52 14.33
CA GLN A 35 10.87 3.84 14.89
C GLN A 35 10.40 4.83 13.83
N PRO A 36 9.37 5.66 14.09
CA PRO A 36 9.00 6.70 13.16
C PRO A 36 10.22 7.61 13.00
N ALA A 37 10.83 7.62 11.82
CA ALA A 37 11.70 8.72 11.45
C ALA A 37 10.82 9.98 11.55
N LYS A 38 11.14 10.87 12.48
CA LYS A 38 10.52 12.20 12.55
C LYS A 38 10.93 12.96 11.29
N ILE A 39 10.19 12.75 10.22
CA ILE A 39 10.36 13.51 8.98
C ILE A 39 9.00 14.16 8.71
N PHE A 40 8.99 15.46 9.02
CA PHE A 40 8.00 16.49 8.72
C PHE A 40 6.53 16.16 8.97
N SER A 41 6.02 16.63 10.13
CA SER A 41 4.58 16.76 10.35
C SER A 41 4.25 18.15 10.91
N SER A 42 3.65 19.03 10.10
CA SER A 42 2.57 19.90 10.58
C SER A 42 1.86 20.70 9.48
N SER A 43 0.52 20.57 9.48
CA SER A 43 -0.48 21.63 9.29
C SER A 43 -0.70 22.23 7.89
N ALA A 44 -1.60 21.60 7.12
CA ALA A 44 -2.22 22.18 5.92
C ALA A 44 -3.63 22.73 6.21
N LYS A 45 -3.87 23.97 5.78
CA LYS A 45 -5.14 24.39 5.16
C LYS A 45 -4.92 25.70 4.40
N THR A 46 -5.24 25.63 3.10
CA THR A 46 -5.48 26.73 2.13
C THR A 46 -4.39 26.92 1.05
N GLN A 47 -4.38 26.04 0.03
CA GLN A 47 -4.19 26.37 -1.42
C GLN A 47 -4.33 25.15 -2.38
N ASN A 48 -5.36 24.32 -2.17
CA ASN A 48 -5.47 22.98 -2.79
C ASN A 48 -6.11 22.93 -4.22
N GLN A 49 -6.07 24.01 -4.99
CA GLN A 49 -6.68 24.06 -6.34
C GLN A 49 -5.65 23.92 -7.47
N ALA A 50 -4.41 24.40 -7.29
CA ALA A 50 -3.38 24.34 -8.34
C ALA A 50 -2.72 22.96 -8.50
N LEU A 51 -2.69 22.15 -7.44
CA LEU A 51 -2.08 20.82 -7.44
C LEU A 51 -3.00 19.72 -8.02
N LYS A 52 -4.33 19.92 -7.99
CA LYS A 52 -5.31 18.93 -8.48
C LYS A 52 -5.26 18.69 -10.00
N ASP A 53 -4.74 19.64 -10.76
CA ASP A 53 -4.63 19.56 -12.22
C ASP A 53 -3.25 19.12 -12.72
N ILE A 54 -2.29 18.82 -11.83
CA ILE A 54 -0.93 18.43 -12.25
C ILE A 54 -0.89 16.93 -12.61
N LYS A 55 -1.54 16.59 -13.73
CA LYS A 55 -1.25 15.36 -14.47
C LYS A 55 0.07 15.55 -15.21
N GLY A 56 1.20 15.35 -14.54
CA GLY A 56 2.50 15.52 -15.21
C GLY A 56 3.73 15.37 -14.32
N ASN A 57 4.81 16.00 -14.79
CA ASN A 57 6.08 16.13 -14.09
C ASN A 57 5.97 17.25 -13.05
N LEU A 58 5.93 16.90 -11.76
CA LEU A 58 5.71 17.87 -10.67
C LEU A 58 6.87 18.86 -10.58
N THR A 59 8.10 18.38 -10.77
CA THR A 59 9.32 19.21 -10.76
C THR A 59 9.26 20.30 -11.84
N SER A 60 8.89 19.92 -13.07
CA SER A 60 8.73 20.86 -14.19
C SER A 60 7.59 21.84 -13.94
N SER A 61 6.49 21.37 -13.34
CA SER A 61 5.33 22.22 -13.03
C SER A 61 5.68 23.26 -11.96
N LEU A 62 6.43 22.87 -10.93
CA LEU A 62 6.97 23.79 -9.93
C LEU A 62 7.92 24.81 -10.57
N ALA A 63 8.85 24.35 -11.42
CA ALA A 63 9.79 25.24 -12.10
C ALA A 63 9.09 26.26 -13.01
N GLN A 64 8.05 25.85 -13.74
CA GLN A 64 7.25 26.76 -14.58
C GLN A 64 6.45 27.76 -13.73
N ASN A 65 5.88 27.32 -12.62
CA ASN A 65 5.15 28.20 -11.71
C ASN A 65 6.11 29.26 -11.11
N LEU A 66 7.27 28.82 -10.62
CA LEU A 66 8.35 29.67 -10.14
C LEU A 66 8.82 30.68 -11.18
N ALA A 67 9.08 30.22 -12.40
CA ALA A 67 9.47 31.11 -13.50
C ALA A 67 8.38 32.14 -13.80
N GLY A 68 7.10 31.75 -13.81
CA GLY A 68 5.98 32.67 -13.98
C GLY A 68 5.89 33.72 -12.86
N GLN A 69 6.10 33.32 -11.62
CA GLN A 69 6.13 34.25 -10.48
C GLN A 69 7.30 35.22 -10.57
N LEU A 70 8.50 34.74 -10.91
CA LEU A 70 9.70 35.56 -11.12
C LEU A 70 9.54 36.56 -12.27
N LEU A 71 8.89 36.16 -13.37
CA LEU A 71 8.64 37.04 -14.50
C LEU A 71 7.65 38.16 -14.15
N ASN A 72 6.66 37.87 -13.30
CA ASN A 72 5.65 38.84 -12.86
C ASN A 72 6.12 39.68 -11.67
N ASN A 73 7.04 39.18 -10.86
CA ASN A 73 7.63 39.83 -9.70
C ASN A 73 9.12 39.43 -9.56
N PRO A 74 10.06 40.18 -10.18
CA PRO A 74 11.49 39.86 -10.13
C PRO A 74 12.11 39.87 -8.72
N ASP A 75 11.47 40.54 -7.76
CA ASP A 75 11.90 40.57 -6.36
C ASP A 75 11.34 39.41 -5.53
N PHE A 76 10.59 38.48 -6.13
CA PHE A 76 9.98 37.32 -5.46
C PHE A 76 10.96 36.44 -4.67
N LEU A 77 12.25 36.34 -5.04
CA LEU A 77 13.21 35.54 -4.26
C LEU A 77 13.93 36.33 -3.15
N ARG A 78 13.56 37.59 -2.94
CA ARG A 78 14.22 38.48 -1.99
C ARG A 78 13.50 38.61 -0.65
N ASN A 79 12.23 38.22 -0.57
CA ASN A 79 11.49 38.24 0.69
C ASN A 79 11.50 36.84 1.32
N GLU A 80 11.68 36.81 2.64
CA GLU A 80 11.69 35.56 3.42
C GLU A 80 10.31 34.85 3.36
N GLU A 81 9.21 35.61 3.28
CA GLU A 81 7.84 35.11 3.13
C GLU A 81 7.60 34.33 1.81
N ASP A 82 8.41 34.59 0.78
CA ASP A 82 8.29 33.92 -0.51
C ASP A 82 8.93 32.51 -0.49
N TRP A 83 9.90 32.27 0.41
CA TRP A 83 10.48 30.94 0.65
C TRP A 83 9.50 30.03 1.39
N ASP A 84 8.75 30.57 2.36
CA ASP A 84 7.67 29.86 3.05
C ASP A 84 6.62 29.37 2.06
N THR A 85 6.39 30.11 0.97
CA THR A 85 5.42 29.71 -0.07
C THR A 85 5.90 28.48 -0.85
N LEU A 86 7.19 28.34 -1.10
CA LEU A 86 7.76 27.17 -1.79
C LEU A 86 7.81 25.93 -0.91
N GLU A 87 8.19 26.12 0.36
CA GLU A 87 8.13 25.07 1.36
C GLU A 87 6.68 24.60 1.55
N LYS A 88 5.73 25.51 1.58
CA LYS A 88 4.30 25.20 1.68
C LYS A 88 3.76 24.47 0.44
N ILE A 89 4.23 24.76 -0.78
CA ILE A 89 3.83 23.98 -1.97
C ILE A 89 4.34 22.54 -1.88
N ALA A 90 5.57 22.35 -1.38
CA ALA A 90 6.11 21.01 -1.14
C ALA A 90 5.37 20.28 -0.01
N GLN A 91 5.00 20.98 1.06
CA GLN A 91 4.30 20.43 2.23
C GLN A 91 2.79 20.24 2.03
N ASP A 92 2.13 21.05 1.20
CA ASP A 92 0.70 20.94 0.89
C ASP A 92 0.38 19.82 -0.12
N SER A 93 1.42 19.19 -0.67
CA SER A 93 1.31 18.05 -1.56
C SER A 93 0.94 16.78 -0.79
N ASP A 94 -0.33 16.63 -0.46
CA ASP A 94 -0.88 15.41 0.17
C ASP A 94 -0.55 14.17 -0.69
N PRO A 95 0.31 13.24 -0.21
CA PRO A 95 0.70 12.07 -0.98
C PRO A 95 -0.48 11.21 -1.42
N ALA A 96 -1.60 11.22 -0.65
CA ALA A 96 -2.80 10.49 -1.01
C ALA A 96 -3.56 11.09 -2.20
N GLN A 97 -3.39 12.38 -2.47
CA GLN A 97 -3.99 13.04 -3.64
C GLN A 97 -3.17 12.81 -4.91
N ILE A 98 -1.84 12.75 -4.79
CA ILE A 98 -0.94 12.51 -5.92
C ILE A 98 -0.90 11.01 -6.27
N PHE A 99 -0.96 10.16 -5.24
CA PHE A 99 -0.99 8.71 -5.36
C PHE A 99 -2.24 8.13 -4.69
N PRO A 100 -3.43 8.38 -5.28
CA PRO A 100 -4.66 7.77 -4.81
C PRO A 100 -4.62 6.27 -5.08
N VAL A 101 -5.32 5.49 -4.25
CA VAL A 101 -5.55 4.07 -4.52
C VAL A 101 -6.34 3.96 -5.83
N PRO A 102 -5.81 3.31 -6.88
CA PRO A 102 -6.52 3.18 -8.15
C PRO A 102 -7.87 2.47 -7.99
N THR A 103 -8.90 3.01 -8.63
CA THR A 103 -10.21 2.35 -8.72
C THR A 103 -10.15 1.20 -9.72
N VAL A 104 -10.67 0.03 -9.32
CA VAL A 104 -10.74 -1.16 -10.17
C VAL A 104 -12.19 -1.33 -10.66
N PRO A 105 -12.44 -1.23 -11.98
CA PRO A 105 -13.80 -1.36 -12.51
C PRO A 105 -14.27 -2.82 -12.44
N ASP A 106 -15.58 -3.04 -12.35
CA ASP A 106 -16.18 -4.39 -12.34
C ASP A 106 -15.81 -5.21 -13.58
N ALA A 107 -15.64 -4.56 -14.73
CA ALA A 107 -15.27 -5.22 -15.98
C ALA A 107 -13.85 -5.84 -15.95
N ASP A 108 -13.00 -5.42 -15.02
CA ASP A 108 -11.63 -5.90 -14.88
C ASP A 108 -11.50 -7.12 -13.96
N ILE A 109 -12.59 -7.55 -13.32
CA ILE A 109 -12.57 -8.60 -12.29
C ILE A 109 -13.70 -9.61 -12.49
N VAL A 110 -13.52 -10.82 -11.95
CA VAL A 110 -14.53 -11.86 -12.01
C VAL A 110 -15.43 -11.79 -10.77
N ILE A 111 -16.72 -11.53 -10.97
CA ILE A 111 -17.71 -11.42 -9.89
C ILE A 111 -18.56 -12.69 -9.83
N SER A 112 -18.52 -13.38 -8.69
CA SER A 112 -19.40 -14.52 -8.38
C SER A 112 -20.70 -14.03 -7.74
N GLN A 113 -21.83 -14.52 -8.25
CA GLN A 113 -23.14 -14.32 -7.61
C GLN A 113 -23.35 -15.27 -6.41
N ASP A 114 -22.53 -16.31 -6.28
CA ASP A 114 -22.57 -17.21 -5.14
C ASP A 114 -21.87 -16.58 -3.92
N ASN A 115 -22.65 -16.39 -2.85
CA ASN A 115 -22.18 -15.89 -1.55
C ASN A 115 -22.27 -16.97 -0.46
N SER A 116 -22.35 -18.25 -0.85
CA SER A 116 -22.31 -19.37 0.08
C SER A 116 -20.99 -19.39 0.85
N GLU A 117 -21.02 -19.96 2.06
CA GLU A 117 -19.82 -20.16 2.88
C GLU A 117 -18.73 -20.92 2.12
N THR A 118 -19.11 -21.90 1.29
CA THR A 118 -18.19 -22.64 0.42
C THR A 118 -17.52 -21.72 -0.60
N SER A 119 -18.29 -20.89 -1.32
CA SER A 119 -17.72 -19.95 -2.29
C SER A 119 -16.81 -18.91 -1.64
N VAL A 120 -17.15 -18.44 -0.43
CA VAL A 120 -16.33 -17.52 0.34
C VAL A 120 -15.00 -18.20 0.74
N ASN A 121 -15.05 -19.41 1.30
CA ASN A 121 -13.85 -20.17 1.67
C ASN A 121 -12.95 -20.46 0.45
N ASP A 122 -13.53 -20.79 -0.69
CA ASP A 122 -12.77 -21.02 -1.93
C ASP A 122 -12.10 -19.73 -2.43
N TYR A 123 -12.79 -18.59 -2.36
CA TYR A 123 -12.21 -17.28 -2.66
C TYR A 123 -11.02 -16.97 -1.75
N ILE A 124 -11.20 -17.11 -0.43
CA ILE A 124 -10.16 -16.88 0.58
C ILE A 124 -8.93 -17.75 0.32
N ASN A 125 -9.14 -19.04 0.05
CA ASN A 125 -8.06 -19.99 -0.24
C ASN A 125 -7.29 -19.62 -1.50
N LYS A 126 -7.98 -19.18 -2.57
CA LYS A 126 -7.33 -18.73 -3.81
C LYS A 126 -6.50 -17.48 -3.58
N VAL A 127 -7.06 -16.49 -2.87
CA VAL A 127 -6.35 -15.26 -2.51
C VAL A 127 -5.10 -15.57 -1.69
N TYR A 128 -5.22 -16.45 -0.68
CA TYR A 128 -4.07 -16.93 0.10
C TYR A 128 -3.00 -17.60 -0.76
N GLN A 129 -3.40 -18.52 -1.65
CA GLN A 129 -2.46 -19.21 -2.54
C GLN A 129 -1.73 -18.23 -3.45
N THR A 130 -2.43 -17.23 -3.96
CA THR A 130 -1.86 -16.15 -4.77
C THR A 130 -0.81 -15.35 -3.98
N PHE A 131 -1.06 -15.01 -2.71
CA PHE A 131 -0.04 -14.37 -1.86
C PHE A 131 1.13 -15.27 -1.52
N ASN A 132 0.86 -16.52 -1.16
CA ASN A 132 1.92 -17.45 -0.81
C ASN A 132 2.85 -17.71 -2.00
N SER A 133 2.31 -17.82 -3.22
CA SER A 133 3.10 -17.93 -4.44
C SER A 133 3.96 -16.69 -4.68
N ARG A 134 3.42 -15.48 -4.45
CA ARG A 134 4.24 -14.25 -4.48
C ARG A 134 5.37 -14.31 -3.47
N ASN A 135 5.08 -14.65 -2.22
CA ASN A 135 6.08 -14.64 -1.15
C ASN A 135 7.19 -15.67 -1.40
N GLN A 136 6.84 -16.86 -1.89
CA GLN A 136 7.82 -17.85 -2.33
C GLN A 136 8.69 -17.29 -3.44
N LYS A 137 8.08 -16.71 -4.48
CA LYS A 137 8.81 -16.10 -5.57
C LYS A 137 9.72 -14.97 -5.09
N MET A 138 9.24 -14.12 -4.19
CA MET A 138 10.03 -13.04 -3.58
C MET A 138 11.23 -13.59 -2.79
N ALA A 139 11.04 -14.64 -2.00
CA ALA A 139 12.11 -15.27 -1.22
C ALA A 139 13.14 -16.01 -2.10
N GLU A 140 12.70 -16.56 -3.23
CA GLU A 140 13.60 -17.17 -4.23
C GLU A 140 14.38 -16.10 -5.00
N ASP A 141 13.72 -14.98 -5.29
CA ASP A 141 14.22 -13.93 -6.16
C ASP A 141 15.07 -12.88 -5.44
N PHE A 142 14.88 -12.72 -4.13
CA PHE A 142 15.46 -11.68 -3.29
C PHE A 142 15.76 -12.20 -1.88
N ASP A 143 16.91 -11.81 -1.34
CA ASP A 143 17.32 -12.01 0.04
C ASP A 143 17.07 -10.76 0.93
N LYS A 144 16.42 -9.74 0.35
CA LYS A 144 16.18 -8.42 0.95
C LYS A 144 14.69 -8.09 0.99
N SER A 145 14.31 -7.28 1.96
CA SER A 145 12.99 -6.66 2.03
C SER A 145 12.80 -5.59 0.95
N ASP A 146 11.54 -5.24 0.69
CA ASP A 146 11.20 -4.19 -0.29
C ASP A 146 11.83 -2.82 0.06
N ILE A 147 11.94 -2.48 1.35
CA ILE A 147 12.60 -1.26 1.81
C ILE A 147 14.10 -1.30 1.55
N GLU A 148 14.77 -2.42 1.86
CA GLU A 148 16.20 -2.57 1.64
C GLU A 148 16.54 -2.50 0.16
N MET A 149 15.74 -3.14 -0.70
CA MET A 149 15.89 -3.03 -2.15
C MET A 149 15.70 -1.60 -2.65
N LEU A 150 14.74 -0.87 -2.10
CA LEU A 150 14.49 0.52 -2.46
C LEU A 150 15.63 1.44 -2.05
N GLN A 151 16.12 1.29 -0.81
CA GLN A 151 17.26 2.04 -0.30
C GLN A 151 18.51 1.77 -1.13
N GLU A 152 18.83 0.51 -1.38
CA GLU A 152 19.98 0.13 -2.19
C GLU A 152 19.90 0.67 -3.61
N ALA A 153 18.71 0.62 -4.24
CA ALA A 153 18.50 1.15 -5.57
C ALA A 153 18.76 2.66 -5.65
N ILE A 154 18.33 3.41 -4.62
CA ILE A 154 18.59 4.85 -4.51
C ILE A 154 20.09 5.13 -4.29
N ASP A 155 20.71 4.43 -3.34
CA ASP A 155 22.12 4.64 -2.97
C ASP A 155 23.09 4.31 -4.12
N GLN A 156 22.78 3.26 -4.88
CA GLN A 156 23.62 2.80 -6.00
C GLN A 156 23.23 3.42 -7.34
N ASN A 157 22.13 4.19 -7.40
CA ASN A 157 21.48 4.62 -8.64
C ASN A 157 21.25 3.44 -9.62
N ASP A 158 20.92 2.25 -9.11
CA ASP A 158 20.60 1.06 -9.91
C ASP A 158 19.19 0.56 -9.57
N PHE A 159 18.24 0.91 -10.44
CA PHE A 159 16.82 0.59 -10.27
C PHE A 159 16.40 -0.75 -10.89
N LYS A 160 17.33 -1.52 -11.49
CA LYS A 160 17.01 -2.81 -12.12
C LYS A 160 16.40 -3.85 -11.15
N PRO A 161 16.81 -3.95 -9.88
CA PRO A 161 16.17 -4.87 -8.93
C PRO A 161 14.68 -4.56 -8.76
N LEU A 162 14.29 -3.28 -8.80
CA LEU A 162 12.91 -2.86 -8.68
C LEU A 162 12.06 -3.27 -9.89
N ASP A 163 12.64 -3.44 -11.08
CA ASP A 163 11.91 -3.97 -12.25
C ASP A 163 11.42 -5.40 -12.01
N LYS A 164 12.21 -6.21 -11.31
CA LYS A 164 11.85 -7.58 -10.98
C LYS A 164 10.72 -7.60 -9.93
N LEU A 165 10.82 -6.74 -8.92
CA LEU A 165 9.78 -6.52 -7.93
C LEU A 165 8.45 -6.09 -8.58
N LEU A 166 8.51 -5.13 -9.50
CA LEU A 166 7.36 -4.68 -10.28
C LEU A 166 6.74 -5.79 -11.11
N LYS A 167 7.54 -6.66 -11.74
CA LYS A 167 7.01 -7.81 -12.49
C LYS A 167 6.27 -8.80 -11.59
N VAL A 168 6.81 -9.07 -10.40
CA VAL A 168 6.12 -9.92 -9.40
C VAL A 168 4.81 -9.26 -8.96
N ASN A 169 4.83 -7.95 -8.72
CA ASN A 169 3.67 -7.19 -8.28
C ASN A 169 2.58 -7.06 -9.36
N ASP A 170 2.97 -6.88 -10.62
CA ASP A 170 2.05 -6.83 -11.75
C ASP A 170 1.43 -8.23 -11.98
N GLN A 171 2.20 -9.31 -11.83
CA GLN A 171 1.69 -10.68 -11.91
C GLN A 171 0.64 -10.97 -10.82
N ILE A 172 0.91 -10.62 -9.56
CA ILE A 172 -0.07 -10.86 -8.49
C ILE A 172 -1.36 -10.05 -8.72
N THR A 173 -1.24 -8.82 -9.20
CA THR A 173 -2.40 -7.98 -9.55
C THR A 173 -3.25 -8.66 -10.63
N GLN A 174 -2.62 -9.22 -11.67
CA GLN A 174 -3.33 -9.96 -12.73
C GLN A 174 -3.96 -11.25 -12.22
N ASP A 175 -3.32 -11.94 -11.29
CA ASP A 175 -3.86 -13.20 -10.75
C ASP A 175 -5.02 -12.94 -9.79
N LEU A 176 -4.96 -11.89 -8.97
CA LEU A 176 -6.09 -11.44 -8.15
C LEU A 176 -7.32 -11.11 -9.01
N LYS A 177 -7.14 -10.36 -10.10
CA LYS A 177 -8.24 -10.01 -11.03
C LYS A 177 -8.99 -11.23 -11.60
N LYS A 178 -8.33 -12.39 -11.68
CA LYS A 178 -8.92 -13.64 -12.21
C LYS A 178 -9.67 -14.45 -11.15
N ILE A 179 -9.54 -14.13 -9.86
CA ILE A 179 -10.21 -14.88 -8.79
C ILE A 179 -11.68 -14.47 -8.78
N PRO A 180 -12.63 -15.42 -8.88
CA PRO A 180 -14.05 -15.11 -8.72
C PRO A 180 -14.35 -14.64 -7.30
N ALA A 181 -14.61 -13.35 -7.11
CA ALA A 181 -14.93 -12.76 -5.81
C ALA A 181 -16.45 -12.82 -5.55
N PRO A 182 -16.90 -13.32 -4.39
CA PRO A 182 -18.30 -13.22 -3.99
C PRO A 182 -18.77 -11.76 -4.02
N ASN A 183 -19.98 -11.51 -4.52
CA ASN A 183 -20.50 -10.15 -4.65
C ASN A 183 -20.48 -9.36 -3.32
N ALA A 184 -20.69 -10.02 -2.18
CA ALA A 184 -20.61 -9.39 -0.86
C ALA A 184 -19.19 -8.93 -0.48
N TRP A 185 -18.15 -9.41 -1.18
CA TRP A 185 -16.73 -9.15 -0.94
C TRP A 185 -16.08 -8.33 -2.07
N ILE A 186 -16.87 -7.85 -3.03
CA ILE A 186 -16.32 -7.27 -4.25
C ILE A 186 -15.55 -5.96 -3.98
N GLU A 187 -16.06 -5.12 -3.09
CA GLU A 187 -15.43 -3.84 -2.78
C GLU A 187 -14.08 -4.03 -2.07
N ILE A 188 -13.99 -5.02 -1.18
CA ILE A 188 -12.72 -5.31 -0.49
C ILE A 188 -11.70 -5.96 -1.44
N HIS A 189 -12.17 -6.79 -2.38
CA HIS A 189 -11.34 -7.36 -3.44
C HIS A 189 -10.76 -6.27 -4.37
N LYS A 190 -11.59 -5.30 -4.78
CA LYS A 190 -11.15 -4.14 -5.57
C LYS A 190 -10.14 -3.29 -4.81
N GLU A 191 -10.39 -3.01 -3.53
CA GLU A 191 -9.48 -2.23 -2.69
C GLU A 191 -8.11 -2.94 -2.57
N GLN A 192 -8.11 -4.25 -2.37
CA GLN A 192 -6.90 -5.06 -2.36
C GLN A 192 -6.10 -4.95 -3.66
N ILE A 193 -6.75 -5.16 -4.82
CA ILE A 193 -6.10 -4.99 -6.13
C ILE A 193 -5.58 -3.56 -6.31
N GLY A 194 -6.37 -2.57 -5.91
CA GLY A 194 -5.99 -1.16 -5.94
C GLY A 194 -4.72 -0.88 -5.15
N LEU A 195 -4.57 -1.44 -3.95
CA LEU A 195 -3.36 -1.26 -3.14
C LEU A 195 -2.11 -1.84 -3.81
N PHE A 196 -2.21 -2.99 -4.50
CA PHE A 196 -1.10 -3.52 -5.29
C PHE A 196 -0.77 -2.63 -6.49
N MET A 197 -1.78 -2.07 -7.17
CA MET A 197 -1.56 -1.11 -8.24
C MET A 197 -0.91 0.18 -7.74
N LEU A 198 -1.31 0.68 -6.57
CA LEU A 198 -0.70 1.82 -5.91
C LEU A 198 0.78 1.56 -5.61
N TYR A 199 1.10 0.39 -5.04
CA TYR A 199 2.46 -0.04 -4.79
C TYR A 199 3.31 0.02 -6.08
N SER A 200 2.84 -0.58 -7.18
CA SER A 200 3.55 -0.53 -8.47
C SER A 200 3.77 0.91 -8.95
N ASN A 201 2.76 1.77 -8.84
CA ASN A 201 2.85 3.17 -9.28
C ASN A 201 3.86 3.99 -8.46
N VAL A 202 3.90 3.76 -7.15
CA VAL A 202 4.86 4.40 -6.25
C VAL A 202 6.29 3.99 -6.63
N ILE A 203 6.57 2.68 -6.74
CA ILE A 203 7.90 2.18 -7.12
C ILE A 203 8.32 2.71 -8.50
N LYS A 204 7.45 2.63 -9.52
CA LYS A 204 7.73 3.19 -10.87
C LYS A 204 8.06 4.68 -10.83
N THR A 205 7.43 5.43 -9.93
CA THR A 205 7.71 6.86 -9.79
C THR A 205 9.04 7.11 -9.11
N ILE A 206 9.44 6.29 -8.14
CA ILE A 206 10.76 6.38 -7.51
C ILE A 206 11.88 6.07 -8.52
N GLN A 207 11.70 5.07 -9.39
CA GLN A 207 12.64 4.78 -10.48
C GLN A 207 12.83 5.96 -11.46
N ASN A 208 11.87 6.88 -11.52
CA ASN A 208 11.88 8.04 -12.40
C ASN A 208 12.43 9.32 -11.72
N THR A 209 13.19 9.18 -10.64
CA THR A 209 13.71 10.30 -9.83
C THR A 209 14.58 11.28 -10.62
N GLU A 210 15.34 10.81 -11.62
CA GLU A 210 16.16 11.69 -12.46
C GLU A 210 15.30 12.67 -13.29
N ASN A 211 14.08 12.28 -13.64
CA ASN A 211 13.18 13.09 -14.45
C ASN A 211 12.23 13.93 -13.58
N ASP A 212 11.76 13.42 -12.44
CA ASP A 212 10.80 14.10 -11.57
C ASP A 212 11.09 13.90 -10.06
N PRO A 213 12.20 14.47 -9.56
CA PRO A 213 12.67 14.23 -8.20
C PRO A 213 11.65 14.63 -7.12
N LEU A 214 10.89 15.71 -7.31
CA LEU A 214 9.85 16.12 -6.36
C LEU A 214 8.75 15.06 -6.23
N LYS A 215 8.29 14.50 -7.35
CA LYS A 215 7.26 13.45 -7.34
C LYS A 215 7.80 12.15 -6.76
N SER A 216 9.07 11.84 -6.98
CA SER A 216 9.73 10.68 -6.39
C SER A 216 9.89 10.82 -4.87
N MET A 217 10.16 12.01 -4.34
CA MET A 217 10.15 12.27 -2.90
C MET A 217 8.77 12.02 -2.28
N ILE A 218 7.71 12.55 -2.91
CA ILE A 218 6.33 12.32 -2.45
C ILE A 218 5.95 10.83 -2.57
N ALA A 219 6.43 10.15 -3.61
CA ALA A 219 6.25 8.70 -3.75
C ALA A 219 6.92 7.92 -2.60
N LEU A 220 8.11 8.35 -2.15
CA LEU A 220 8.79 7.73 -1.02
C LEU A 220 8.01 7.92 0.29
N GLU A 221 7.45 9.12 0.53
CA GLU A 221 6.54 9.34 1.65
C GLU A 221 5.30 8.45 1.54
N ARG A 222 4.72 8.33 0.34
CA ARG A 222 3.58 7.44 0.12
C ARG A 222 3.92 5.99 0.38
N PHE A 223 5.13 5.54 -0.01
CA PHE A 223 5.61 4.19 0.23
C PHE A 223 5.62 3.86 1.74
N GLN A 224 6.06 4.80 2.56
CA GLN A 224 6.06 4.69 4.03
C GLN A 224 4.64 4.58 4.62
N GLN A 225 3.62 5.10 3.94
CA GLN A 225 2.22 5.02 4.36
C GLN A 225 1.52 3.72 3.90
N LEU A 226 2.10 2.96 2.97
CA LEU A 226 1.48 1.72 2.44
C LEU A 226 1.13 0.70 3.53
N PRO A 227 1.97 0.44 4.56
CA PRO A 227 1.61 -0.44 5.65
C PRO A 227 0.31 -0.03 6.35
N ASN A 228 0.12 1.27 6.63
CA ASN A 228 -1.10 1.77 7.28
C ASN A 228 -2.36 1.55 6.41
N LEU A 229 -2.21 1.64 5.08
CA LEU A 229 -3.31 1.34 4.17
C LEU A 229 -3.66 -0.14 4.16
N MET A 230 -2.64 -1.01 4.20
CA MET A 230 -2.82 -2.46 4.30
C MET A 230 -3.45 -2.85 5.65
N ASP A 231 -3.05 -2.22 6.74
CA ASP A 231 -3.67 -2.39 8.06
C ASP A 231 -5.14 -1.97 8.04
N GLY A 232 -5.46 -0.85 7.40
CA GLY A 232 -6.84 -0.41 7.20
C GLY A 232 -7.68 -1.43 6.42
N LEU A 233 -7.12 -2.05 5.38
CA LEU A 233 -7.77 -3.14 4.66
C LEU A 233 -7.97 -4.37 5.56
N ALA A 234 -6.95 -4.75 6.34
CA ALA A 234 -7.03 -5.88 7.26
C ALA A 234 -8.10 -5.66 8.35
N GLN A 235 -8.24 -4.45 8.88
CA GLN A 235 -9.30 -4.07 9.82
C GLN A 235 -10.70 -4.20 9.20
N LYS A 236 -10.87 -3.85 7.92
CA LYS A 236 -12.14 -4.05 7.20
C LYS A 236 -12.45 -5.53 6.96
N LEU A 237 -11.41 -6.33 6.71
CA LEU A 237 -11.52 -7.77 6.47
C LEU A 237 -11.88 -8.53 7.76
N ALA A 238 -11.25 -8.22 8.88
CA ALA A 238 -11.40 -8.96 10.14
C ALA A 238 -12.84 -9.27 10.59
N PRO A 239 -13.79 -8.30 10.63
CA PRO A 239 -15.17 -8.60 11.03
C PRO A 239 -15.89 -9.54 10.05
N MET A 240 -15.50 -9.57 8.77
CA MET A 240 -16.05 -10.52 7.78
C MET A 240 -15.73 -11.98 8.12
N PHE A 241 -14.70 -12.19 8.95
CA PHE A 241 -14.28 -13.50 9.43
C PHE A 241 -14.68 -13.77 10.88
N GLY A 242 -15.43 -12.86 11.52
CA GLY A 242 -15.73 -12.94 12.95
C GLY A 242 -14.48 -12.79 13.82
N VAL A 243 -13.44 -12.14 13.31
CA VAL A 243 -12.17 -11.89 13.99
C VAL A 243 -12.16 -10.46 14.53
N ASP A 244 -11.74 -10.30 15.78
CA ASP A 244 -11.43 -8.99 16.36
C ASP A 244 -9.95 -8.66 16.06
N PHE A 245 -9.72 -7.76 15.11
CA PHE A 245 -8.37 -7.37 14.68
C PHE A 245 -7.56 -6.74 15.82
N ASN A 246 -8.19 -5.89 16.64
CA ASN A 246 -7.51 -5.21 17.74
C ASN A 246 -7.05 -6.21 18.80
N LYS A 247 -7.89 -7.23 19.05
CA LYS A 247 -7.51 -8.33 19.93
C LYS A 247 -6.28 -9.10 19.39
N LEU A 248 -6.28 -9.46 18.10
CA LEU A 248 -5.12 -10.14 17.49
C LEU A 248 -3.84 -9.30 17.56
N GLN A 249 -3.93 -8.00 17.27
CA GLN A 249 -2.77 -7.11 17.32
C GLN A 249 -2.20 -6.97 18.75
N ASN A 250 -3.08 -6.93 19.76
CA ASN A 250 -2.67 -6.94 21.16
C ASN A 250 -2.02 -8.26 21.58
N GLU A 251 -2.52 -9.39 21.11
CA GLU A 251 -1.93 -10.72 21.36
C GLU A 251 -0.56 -10.86 20.69
N LEU A 252 -0.39 -10.38 19.46
CA LEU A 252 0.89 -10.41 18.74
C LEU A 252 1.93 -9.48 19.36
N SER A 253 1.54 -8.28 19.83
CA SER A 253 2.46 -7.34 20.45
C SER A 253 2.95 -7.81 21.83
N THR A 254 2.13 -8.57 22.55
CA THR A 254 2.49 -9.14 23.86
C THR A 254 3.30 -10.43 23.74
N ALA A 255 3.08 -11.23 22.70
CA ALA A 255 3.84 -12.48 22.46
C ALA A 255 5.33 -12.27 22.15
N GLY A 256 5.72 -11.07 21.69
CA GLY A 256 7.11 -10.71 21.40
C GLY A 256 7.90 -10.16 22.59
N GLN A 257 7.26 -9.94 23.75
CA GLN A 257 7.97 -9.46 24.94
C GLN A 257 8.56 -10.66 25.71
N PRO A 258 9.89 -10.70 25.95
CA PRO A 258 10.46 -11.74 26.77
C PRO A 258 9.81 -11.72 28.16
N THR A 259 9.24 -12.85 28.58
CA THR A 259 8.76 -13.02 29.95
C THR A 259 9.91 -12.76 30.91
N PRO A 260 9.71 -11.93 31.95
CA PRO A 260 10.75 -11.58 32.92
C PRO A 260 11.31 -12.79 33.67
#